data_AF-A0A1Q8GBX7-F1
#
_entry.id   AF-A0A1Q8GBX7-F1
#
_cell.length_a   1.000
_cell.length_b   1.000
_cell.length_c   1.000
_cell.angle_alpha   90.00
_cell.angle_beta   90.00
_cell.angle_gamma   90.00
#
_symmetry.space_group_name_H-M   'P 1'
#
loop_
_entity.id
_entity.type
_entity.pdbx_description
1 polymer ?
#
loop_
_entity_poly.entity_id
_entity_poly.type
_entity_poly.pdbx_seq_one_letter_code
_entity_poly.pdbx_strand_id
1 'polypeptide(L)'
;MKYTKAIERVRSGEMSRSDLVRLKRNAEQKLATGDTEAQQVLSAINNATPTDSYVLFMGFCPGADFSERLDTEWKEQGICRFDYLESEHQAERFNSICKGDLVVLKKREKFGKTMKLYGHGRVKAVAYDDDQIRYLKMDWFDQDQVIEVPLMGCNSTVDVKSIEMVEDEMPQEFYEWLEV
;
A
#
# COMPACT_ATOMS: atom_id res chain seq x y z
N MET A 1 -8.60 25.19 -22.50
CA MET A 1 -7.87 25.30 -21.21
C MET A 1 -6.44 24.83 -21.44
N LYS A 2 -5.45 25.59 -20.97
CA LYS A 2 -4.02 25.28 -21.20
C LYS A 2 -3.57 23.96 -20.60
N TYR A 3 -4.16 23.58 -19.47
CA TYR A 3 -3.77 22.40 -18.68
C TYR A 3 -4.79 21.25 -18.71
N THR A 4 -5.68 21.19 -19.71
CA THR A 4 -6.76 20.20 -19.78
C THR A 4 -6.26 18.77 -19.56
N LYS A 5 -5.19 18.35 -20.27
CA LYS A 5 -4.63 17.00 -20.13
C LYS A 5 -4.07 16.70 -18.73
N ALA A 6 -3.45 17.69 -18.08
CA ALA A 6 -2.91 17.49 -16.73
C ALA A 6 -4.05 17.38 -15.71
N ILE A 7 -5.11 18.17 -15.87
CA ILE A 7 -6.30 18.14 -15.01
C ILE A 7 -7.08 16.84 -15.20
N GLU A 8 -7.18 16.34 -16.43
CA GLU A 8 -7.78 15.03 -16.72
C GLU A 8 -7.01 13.90 -16.04
N ARG A 9 -5.68 13.90 -16.11
CA ARG A 9 -4.84 12.90 -15.40
C ARG A 9 -4.95 12.99 -13.88
N VAL A 10 -5.06 14.18 -13.32
CA VAL A 10 -5.26 14.34 -11.88
C VAL A 10 -6.63 13.82 -11.46
N ARG A 11 -7.66 14.08 -12.29
CA ARG A 11 -9.04 13.65 -12.05
C ARG A 11 -9.27 12.16 -12.31
N SER A 12 -8.43 11.52 -13.13
CA SER A 12 -8.51 10.07 -13.32
C SER A 12 -8.13 9.31 -12.04
N GLY A 13 -7.44 9.95 -11.09
CA GLY A 13 -7.00 9.29 -9.85
C GLY A 13 -5.80 8.37 -10.05
N GLU A 14 -5.34 8.17 -11.28
CA GLU A 14 -4.22 7.30 -11.67
C GLU A 14 -2.84 7.91 -11.36
N MET A 15 -2.79 9.10 -10.76
CA MET A 15 -1.54 9.75 -10.44
C MET A 15 -1.04 9.36 -9.06
N SER A 16 0.13 8.72 -9.03
CA SER A 16 0.90 8.45 -7.83
C SER A 16 1.08 9.70 -6.97
N ARG A 17 1.22 9.52 -5.65
CA ARG A 17 1.49 10.63 -4.74
C ARG A 17 2.75 11.41 -5.12
N SER A 18 3.79 10.73 -5.61
CA SER A 18 5.03 11.35 -6.09
C SER A 18 4.80 12.19 -7.35
N ASP A 19 3.99 11.71 -8.30
CA ASP A 19 3.62 12.47 -9.49
C ASP A 19 2.75 13.69 -9.16
N LEU A 20 1.80 13.56 -8.23
CA LEU A 20 0.99 14.67 -7.74
C LEU A 20 1.86 15.74 -7.05
N VAL A 21 2.84 15.35 -6.24
CA VAL A 21 3.80 16.28 -5.61
C VAL A 21 4.63 17.02 -6.65
N ARG A 22 5.14 16.30 -7.67
CA ARG A 22 5.93 16.91 -8.76
C ARG A 22 5.09 17.87 -9.59
N LEU A 23 3.85 17.47 -9.93
CA LEU A 23 2.93 18.31 -10.69
C LEU A 23 2.51 19.55 -9.89
N LYS A 24 2.27 19.41 -8.59
CA LYS A 24 1.97 20.53 -7.67
C LYS A 24 3.08 21.56 -7.66
N ARG A 25 4.34 21.14 -7.45
CA ARG A 25 5.51 22.04 -7.47
C ARG A 25 5.65 22.80 -8.79
N ASN A 26 5.42 22.11 -9.91
CA ASN A 26 5.47 22.75 -11.24
C ASN A 26 4.34 23.77 -11.42
N ALA A 27 3.14 23.47 -10.95
CA ALA A 27 2.00 24.39 -11.01
C ALA A 27 2.20 25.62 -10.11
N GLU A 28 2.76 25.44 -8.90
CA GLU A 28 3.15 26.54 -8.00
C GLU A 28 4.19 27.47 -8.64
N GLN A 29 5.23 26.92 -9.28
CA GLN A 29 6.22 27.71 -9.99
C GLN A 29 5.62 28.51 -11.15
N LYS A 30 4.71 27.91 -11.93
CA LYS A 30 4.05 28.59 -13.05
C LYS A 30 3.16 29.74 -12.57
N LEU A 31 2.41 29.52 -11.48
CA LEU A 31 1.61 30.56 -10.85
C LEU A 31 2.49 31.72 -10.34
N ALA A 32 3.62 31.42 -9.70
CA ALA A 32 4.57 32.42 -9.23
C ALA A 32 5.17 33.28 -10.36
N THR A 33 5.24 32.73 -11.59
CA THR A 33 5.68 33.47 -12.79
C THR A 33 4.55 34.19 -13.53
N GLY A 34 3.34 34.24 -12.98
CA GLY A 34 2.20 35.00 -13.52
C GLY A 34 1.19 34.17 -14.34
N ASP A 35 1.34 32.85 -14.42
CA ASP A 35 0.40 31.97 -15.14
C ASP A 35 -0.78 31.58 -14.26
N THR A 36 -1.85 32.39 -14.30
CA THR A 36 -3.03 32.22 -13.44
C THR A 36 -3.86 30.97 -13.75
N GLU A 37 -3.76 30.41 -14.97
CA GLU A 37 -4.44 29.15 -15.32
C GLU A 37 -3.88 27.93 -14.55
N ALA A 38 -2.65 28.01 -14.04
CA ALA A 38 -2.04 26.96 -13.21
C ALA A 38 -2.81 26.71 -11.89
N GLN A 39 -3.59 27.69 -11.43
CA GLN A 39 -4.45 27.55 -10.24
C GLN A 39 -5.47 26.42 -10.39
N GLN A 40 -5.93 26.13 -11.61
CA GLN A 40 -6.90 25.07 -11.88
C GLN A 40 -6.29 23.67 -11.69
N VAL A 41 -4.98 23.52 -11.96
CA VAL A 41 -4.23 22.28 -11.70
C VAL A 41 -4.07 22.07 -10.20
N LEU A 42 -3.73 23.14 -9.45
CA LEU A 42 -3.62 23.08 -7.99
C LEU A 42 -4.97 22.69 -7.33
N SER A 43 -6.07 23.27 -7.82
CA SER A 43 -7.41 22.91 -7.36
C SER A 43 -7.75 21.45 -7.65
N ALA A 44 -7.43 20.94 -8.84
CA ALA A 44 -7.63 19.52 -9.17
C ALA A 44 -6.80 18.60 -8.24
N ILE A 45 -5.53 18.93 -8.01
CA ILE A 45 -4.63 18.13 -7.15
C ILE A 45 -5.11 18.12 -5.70
N ASN A 46 -5.53 19.28 -5.18
CA ASN A 46 -6.01 19.40 -3.80
C ASN A 46 -7.29 18.59 -3.54
N ASN A 47 -8.01 18.21 -4.59
CA ASN A 47 -9.21 17.38 -4.53
C ASN A 47 -9.00 15.95 -5.07
N ALA A 48 -7.77 15.59 -5.44
CA ALA A 48 -7.43 14.26 -5.90
C ALA A 48 -7.08 13.36 -4.71
N THR A 49 -7.56 12.12 -4.74
CA THR A 49 -7.10 11.06 -3.83
C THR A 49 -5.79 10.51 -4.39
N PRO A 50 -4.63 10.76 -3.76
CA PRO A 50 -3.36 10.24 -4.26
C PRO A 50 -3.32 8.72 -4.16
N THR A 51 -2.85 8.03 -5.20
CA THR A 51 -2.55 6.59 -5.11
C THR A 51 -1.35 6.34 -4.21
N ASP A 52 -1.40 5.21 -3.52
CA ASP A 52 -0.32 4.73 -2.64
C ASP A 52 1.02 4.75 -3.37
N SER A 53 2.11 5.11 -2.69
CA SER A 53 3.45 5.01 -3.27
C SER A 53 4.01 3.59 -3.19
N TYR A 54 3.49 2.78 -2.27
CA TYR A 54 3.88 1.39 -2.06
C TYR A 54 2.77 0.63 -1.32
N VAL A 55 2.83 -0.70 -1.42
CA VAL A 55 1.98 -1.63 -0.69
C VAL A 55 2.86 -2.58 0.11
N LEU A 56 2.51 -2.80 1.39
CA LEU A 56 3.10 -3.89 2.17
C LEU A 56 2.33 -5.19 1.91
N PHE A 57 2.99 -6.18 1.33
CA PHE A 57 2.53 -7.57 1.29
C PHE A 57 3.09 -8.33 2.48
N MET A 58 2.25 -8.58 3.48
CA MET A 58 2.61 -9.15 4.77
C MET A 58 2.28 -10.64 4.85
N GLY A 59 3.29 -11.46 5.10
CA GLY A 59 3.14 -12.87 5.45
C GLY A 59 2.66 -13.03 6.89
N PHE A 60 1.74 -13.96 7.11
CA PHE A 60 1.12 -14.21 8.42
C PHE A 60 1.27 -15.68 8.89
N CYS A 61 2.06 -16.48 8.16
CA CYS A 61 2.33 -17.89 8.48
C CYS A 61 3.80 -18.05 8.92
N PRO A 62 4.11 -17.93 10.22
CA PRO A 62 5.39 -18.34 10.79
C PRO A 62 5.88 -19.68 10.24
N GLY A 63 7.17 -19.78 9.91
CA GLY A 63 7.76 -21.01 9.36
C GLY A 63 7.12 -21.49 8.04
N ALA A 64 6.33 -20.66 7.37
CA ALA A 64 5.45 -21.02 6.26
C ALA A 64 4.34 -22.04 6.60
N ASP A 65 4.09 -22.30 7.88
CA ASP A 65 3.06 -23.21 8.36
C ASP A 65 1.70 -22.51 8.39
N PHE A 66 0.70 -23.11 7.73
CA PHE A 66 -0.66 -22.55 7.71
C PHE A 66 -1.44 -22.84 8.99
N SER A 67 -1.06 -23.87 9.76
CA SER A 67 -1.69 -24.16 11.05
C SER A 67 -1.35 -23.10 12.11
N GLU A 68 -0.21 -22.43 11.94
CA GLU A 68 0.28 -21.33 12.79
C GLU A 68 -0.13 -19.94 12.26
N ARG A 69 -1.18 -19.86 11.44
CA ARG A 69 -1.61 -18.60 10.81
C ARG A 69 -2.03 -17.55 11.86
N LEU A 70 -1.58 -16.32 11.67
CA LEU A 70 -1.85 -15.18 12.57
C LEU A 70 -2.88 -14.19 12.02
N ASP A 71 -3.29 -14.30 10.75
CA ASP A 71 -4.16 -13.32 10.11
C ASP A 71 -5.54 -13.21 10.76
N THR A 72 -6.12 -14.31 11.23
CA THR A 72 -7.41 -14.28 11.93
C THR A 72 -7.31 -13.45 13.21
N GLU A 73 -6.34 -13.76 14.06
CA GLU A 73 -6.11 -13.04 15.32
C GLU A 73 -5.80 -11.56 15.06
N TRP A 74 -4.94 -11.27 14.08
CA TRP A 74 -4.59 -9.92 13.69
C TRP A 74 -5.79 -9.11 13.20
N LYS A 75 -6.70 -9.73 12.44
CA LYS A 75 -7.94 -9.09 12.00
C LYS A 75 -8.88 -8.80 13.17
N GLU A 76 -9.09 -9.77 14.06
CA GLU A 76 -9.94 -9.62 15.25
C GLU A 76 -9.43 -8.53 16.22
N GLN A 77 -8.11 -8.47 16.43
CA GLN A 77 -7.50 -7.49 17.34
C GLN A 77 -7.25 -6.12 16.69
N GLY A 78 -7.38 -6.01 15.36
CA GLY A 78 -7.06 -4.78 14.64
C GLY A 78 -5.57 -4.44 14.68
N ILE A 79 -4.69 -5.44 14.53
CA ILE A 79 -3.23 -5.28 14.56
C ILE A 79 -2.53 -5.97 13.38
N CYS A 80 -1.25 -5.69 13.20
CA CYS A 80 -0.32 -6.43 12.34
C CYS A 80 1.08 -6.37 12.98
N ARG A 81 1.77 -7.51 13.06
CA ARG A 81 3.05 -7.65 13.79
C ARG A 81 4.12 -8.34 12.96
N PHE A 82 5.37 -7.97 13.21
CA PHE A 82 6.54 -8.70 12.72
C PHE A 82 7.54 -8.87 13.86
N ASP A 83 7.46 -10.02 14.54
CA ASP A 83 8.24 -10.28 15.76
C ASP A 83 9.57 -11.02 15.49
N TYR A 84 9.82 -11.42 14.24
CA TYR A 84 11.02 -12.15 13.82
C TYR A 84 12.18 -11.20 13.53
N LEU A 85 12.75 -10.63 14.59
CA LEU A 85 13.83 -9.63 14.53
C LEU A 85 15.17 -10.17 14.00
N GLU A 86 15.34 -11.49 13.83
CA GLU A 86 16.57 -12.09 13.28
C GLU A 86 16.84 -11.67 11.81
N SER A 87 15.83 -11.16 11.10
CA SER A 87 15.99 -10.65 9.74
C SER A 87 15.99 -9.12 9.73
N GLU A 88 17.16 -8.51 9.98
CA GLU A 88 17.34 -7.04 10.03
C GLU A 88 16.70 -6.33 8.84
N HIS A 89 16.92 -6.82 7.61
CA HIS A 89 16.36 -6.24 6.39
C HIS A 89 14.83 -6.25 6.33
N GLN A 90 14.18 -7.30 6.85
CA GLN A 90 12.72 -7.35 6.93
C GLN A 90 12.20 -6.45 8.06
N ALA A 91 12.92 -6.39 9.19
CA ALA A 91 12.59 -5.49 10.28
C ALA A 91 12.67 -4.02 9.83
N GLU A 92 13.71 -3.63 9.09
CA GLU A 92 13.84 -2.28 8.52
C GLU A 92 12.68 -1.92 7.59
N ARG A 93 12.29 -2.84 6.70
CA ARG A 93 11.12 -2.66 5.82
C ARG A 93 9.81 -2.54 6.58
N PHE A 94 9.61 -3.34 7.62
CA PHE A 94 8.42 -3.24 8.45
C PHE A 94 8.42 -1.91 9.22
N ASN A 95 9.58 -1.48 9.70
CA ASN A 95 9.78 -0.23 10.42
C ASN A 95 9.61 1.01 9.53
N SER A 96 9.66 0.89 8.20
CA SER A 96 9.34 2.01 7.30
C SER A 96 7.84 2.28 7.19
N ILE A 97 6.98 1.32 7.58
CA ILE A 97 5.52 1.42 7.41
C ILE A 97 4.90 2.40 8.40
N CYS A 98 4.11 3.33 7.89
CA CYS A 98 3.54 4.44 8.63
C CYS A 98 2.01 4.45 8.58
N LYS A 99 1.41 5.35 9.36
CA LYS A 99 -0.03 5.58 9.34
C LYS A 99 -0.52 5.92 7.92
N GLY A 100 -1.59 5.26 7.49
CA GLY A 100 -2.24 5.43 6.20
C GLY A 100 -1.79 4.44 5.12
N ASP A 101 -0.67 3.74 5.34
CA ASP A 101 -0.16 2.78 4.35
C ASP A 101 -1.09 1.57 4.20
N LEU A 102 -1.14 1.02 2.98
CA LEU A 102 -1.88 -0.20 2.68
C LEU A 102 -1.08 -1.44 3.08
N VAL A 103 -1.74 -2.33 3.80
CA VAL A 103 -1.22 -3.65 4.15
C VAL A 103 -2.14 -4.71 3.55
N VAL A 104 -1.56 -5.66 2.82
CA VAL A 104 -2.23 -6.81 2.22
C VAL A 104 -1.64 -8.09 2.80
N LEU A 105 -2.47 -8.94 3.37
CA LEU A 105 -2.07 -10.23 3.92
C LEU A 105 -1.91 -11.25 2.81
N LYS A 106 -0.75 -11.93 2.77
CA LYS A 106 -0.41 -12.88 1.71
C LYS A 106 0.14 -14.22 2.21
N LYS A 107 -0.04 -15.26 1.42
CA LYS A 107 0.68 -16.53 1.51
C LYS A 107 1.10 -17.01 0.13
N ARG A 108 2.34 -17.47 -0.01
CA ARG A 108 2.79 -18.11 -1.25
C ARG A 108 2.00 -19.39 -1.51
N GLU A 109 1.51 -19.56 -2.74
CA GLU A 109 0.75 -20.74 -3.14
C GLU A 109 1.62 -21.66 -4.00
N LYS A 110 1.93 -21.26 -5.24
CA LYS A 110 2.87 -21.96 -6.11
C LYS A 110 4.24 -21.31 -6.00
N PHE A 111 5.23 -22.08 -5.58
CA PHE A 111 6.60 -21.58 -5.38
C PHE A 111 7.11 -20.84 -6.62
N GLY A 112 7.52 -19.58 -6.43
CA GLY A 112 8.03 -18.72 -7.49
C GLY A 112 7.00 -18.25 -8.52
N LYS A 113 5.70 -18.54 -8.35
CA LYS A 113 4.66 -18.22 -9.36
C LYS A 113 3.53 -17.36 -8.82
N THR A 114 2.84 -17.83 -7.77
CA THR A 114 1.61 -17.19 -7.30
C THR A 114 1.56 -17.08 -5.77
N MET A 115 0.73 -16.16 -5.30
CA MET A 115 0.36 -16.01 -3.89
C MET A 115 -1.14 -15.84 -3.75
N LYS A 116 -1.69 -16.24 -2.60
CA LYS A 116 -3.06 -15.96 -2.20
C LYS A 116 -3.11 -14.77 -1.25
N LEU A 117 -4.14 -13.94 -1.38
CA LEU A 117 -4.39 -12.76 -0.55
C LEU A 117 -5.56 -13.02 0.40
N TYR A 118 -5.43 -12.65 1.68
CA TYR A 118 -6.33 -13.08 2.77
C TYR A 118 -7.03 -11.93 3.51
N GLY A 119 -6.79 -10.71 3.08
CA GLY A 119 -7.36 -9.51 3.67
C GLY A 119 -6.45 -8.31 3.46
N HIS A 120 -7.03 -7.12 3.51
CA HIS A 120 -6.31 -5.87 3.39
C HIS A 120 -6.86 -4.82 4.35
N GLY A 121 -6.04 -3.83 4.65
CA GLY A 121 -6.37 -2.82 5.64
C GLY A 121 -5.40 -1.66 5.61
N ARG A 122 -5.78 -0.58 6.29
CA ARG A 122 -4.96 0.64 6.41
C ARG A 122 -4.35 0.74 7.79
N VAL A 123 -3.11 1.21 7.86
CA VAL A 123 -2.47 1.46 9.15
C VAL A 123 -3.12 2.66 9.83
N LYS A 124 -3.77 2.44 10.97
CA LYS A 124 -4.39 3.47 11.81
C LYS A 124 -3.34 4.23 12.63
N ALA A 125 -2.36 3.52 13.18
CA ALA A 125 -1.26 4.07 13.98
C ALA A 125 -0.11 3.07 14.13
N VAL A 126 1.06 3.56 14.53
CA VAL A 126 2.19 2.73 15.01
C VAL A 126 2.13 2.68 16.53
N ALA A 127 2.39 1.52 17.12
CA ALA A 127 2.41 1.29 18.56
C ALA A 127 3.54 0.33 18.94
N TYR A 128 3.76 0.20 20.25
CA TYR A 128 4.79 -0.65 20.84
C TYR A 128 4.17 -1.43 22.00
N ASP A 129 4.57 -2.68 22.18
CA ASP A 129 4.18 -3.47 23.35
C ASP A 129 5.11 -3.20 24.54
N ASP A 130 4.90 -3.94 25.63
CA ASP A 130 5.66 -3.77 26.87
C ASP A 130 7.16 -4.05 26.69
N ASP A 131 7.52 -4.92 25.74
CA ASP A 131 8.89 -5.26 25.36
C ASP A 131 9.49 -4.28 24.33
N GLN A 132 8.79 -3.17 24.03
CA GLN A 132 9.15 -2.18 23.01
C GLN A 132 9.21 -2.74 21.58
N ILE A 133 8.51 -3.84 21.30
CA ILE A 133 8.38 -4.39 19.96
C ILE A 133 7.31 -3.60 19.20
N ARG A 134 7.69 -3.08 18.04
CA ARG A 134 6.80 -2.29 17.17
C ARG A 134 5.70 -3.16 16.57
N TYR A 135 4.47 -2.67 16.61
CA TYR A 135 3.36 -3.22 15.83
C TYR A 135 2.53 -2.12 15.17
N LEU A 136 1.75 -2.51 14.17
CA LEU A 136 0.83 -1.63 13.47
C LEU A 136 -0.58 -1.84 14.04
N LYS A 137 -1.25 -0.75 14.41
CA LYS A 137 -2.70 -0.76 14.62
C LYS A 137 -3.37 -0.61 13.27
N MET A 138 -4.29 -1.49 12.96
CA MET A 138 -4.90 -1.64 11.65
C MET A 138 -6.37 -1.26 11.67
N ASP A 139 -6.83 -0.75 10.54
CA ASP A 139 -8.24 -0.64 10.16
C ASP A 139 -8.43 -1.63 9.02
N TRP A 140 -8.86 -2.85 9.35
CA TRP A 140 -9.05 -3.93 8.39
C TRP A 140 -10.39 -3.77 7.69
N PHE A 141 -10.41 -3.95 6.37
CA PHE A 141 -11.66 -4.02 5.62
C PHE A 141 -12.35 -5.37 5.85
N ASP A 142 -13.68 -5.35 5.81
CA ASP A 142 -14.50 -6.54 5.97
C ASP A 142 -14.46 -7.35 4.66
N GLN A 143 -13.48 -8.25 4.56
CA GLN A 143 -13.19 -8.99 3.34
C GLN A 143 -12.87 -10.45 3.65
N ASP A 144 -13.75 -11.34 3.22
CA ASP A 144 -13.63 -12.79 3.38
C ASP A 144 -13.16 -13.50 2.11
N GLN A 145 -13.19 -12.81 0.97
CA GLN A 145 -12.77 -13.40 -0.30
C GLN A 145 -11.25 -13.57 -0.35
N VAL A 146 -10.79 -14.77 -0.71
CA VAL A 146 -9.39 -15.09 -0.99
C VAL A 146 -9.19 -15.19 -2.50
N ILE A 147 -8.24 -14.42 -3.04
CA ILE A 147 -7.87 -14.44 -4.46
C ILE A 147 -6.44 -14.95 -4.66
N GLU A 148 -6.15 -15.58 -5.79
CA GLU A 148 -4.79 -16.00 -6.19
C GLU A 148 -4.25 -15.05 -7.28
N VAL A 149 -3.09 -14.44 -7.02
CA VAL A 149 -2.46 -13.43 -7.90
C VAL A 149 -0.99 -13.78 -8.18
N PRO A 150 -0.34 -13.15 -9.17
CA PRO A 150 1.10 -13.31 -9.42
C PRO A 150 1.94 -13.00 -8.17
N LEU A 151 3.06 -13.70 -8.02
CA LEU A 151 3.91 -13.56 -6.84
C LEU A 151 4.62 -12.20 -6.77
N MET A 152 4.96 -11.58 -7.91
CA MET A 152 5.63 -10.27 -7.96
C MET A 152 6.92 -10.21 -7.10
N GLY A 153 7.62 -11.34 -6.97
CA GLY A 153 8.80 -11.48 -6.13
C GLY A 153 8.55 -11.29 -4.62
N CYS A 154 7.31 -11.45 -4.14
CA CYS A 154 6.93 -11.41 -2.74
C CYS A 154 7.32 -12.73 -2.02
N ASN A 155 8.63 -12.96 -1.85
CA ASN A 155 9.17 -14.21 -1.31
C ASN A 155 9.31 -14.25 0.22
N SER A 156 9.29 -13.08 0.87
CA SER A 156 9.61 -12.90 2.28
C SER A 156 8.35 -12.76 3.13
N THR A 157 8.49 -12.63 4.44
CA THR A 157 7.37 -12.25 5.32
C THR A 157 7.01 -10.78 5.09
N VAL A 158 8.02 -9.91 5.01
CA VAL A 158 7.84 -8.47 4.80
C VAL A 158 8.30 -8.09 3.40
N ASP A 159 7.35 -7.85 2.48
CA ASP A 159 7.61 -7.38 1.12
C ASP A 159 6.92 -6.04 0.86
N VAL A 160 7.71 -4.97 0.78
CA VAL A 160 7.23 -3.65 0.37
C VAL A 160 7.48 -3.50 -1.12
N LYS A 161 6.43 -3.17 -1.87
CA LYS A 161 6.44 -3.10 -3.33
C LYS A 161 6.01 -1.72 -3.77
N SER A 162 6.75 -1.12 -4.70
CA SER A 162 6.33 0.17 -5.25
C SER A 162 5.03 0.00 -6.00
N ILE A 163 4.22 1.05 -6.03
CA ILE A 163 2.95 1.00 -6.73
C ILE A 163 3.13 0.72 -8.21
N GLU A 164 4.20 1.20 -8.85
CA GLU A 164 4.46 0.93 -10.27
C GLU A 164 4.62 -0.57 -10.52
N MET A 165 5.34 -1.28 -9.63
CA MET A 165 5.50 -2.73 -9.73
C MET A 165 4.17 -3.46 -9.50
N VAL A 166 3.33 -2.97 -8.59
CA VAL A 166 2.00 -3.53 -8.33
C VAL A 166 1.09 -3.35 -9.55
N GLU A 167 1.10 -2.17 -10.15
CA GLU A 167 0.37 -1.82 -11.38
C GLU A 167 0.80 -2.66 -12.58
N ASP A 168 2.09 -2.92 -12.73
CA ASP A 168 2.63 -3.71 -13.83
C ASP A 168 2.28 -5.22 -13.73
N GLU A 169 2.15 -5.76 -12.52
CA GLU A 169 2.08 -7.22 -12.29
C GLU A 169 0.72 -7.71 -11.79
N MET A 170 -0.09 -6.86 -11.14
CA MET A 170 -1.37 -7.28 -10.58
C MET A 170 -2.50 -7.30 -11.61
N PRO A 171 -3.35 -8.35 -11.60
CA PRO A 171 -4.53 -8.41 -12.47
C PRO A 171 -5.63 -7.44 -11.98
N GLN A 172 -6.59 -7.12 -12.86
CA GLN A 172 -7.76 -6.30 -12.53
C GLN A 172 -8.51 -6.80 -11.29
N GLU A 173 -8.62 -8.12 -11.12
CA GLU A 173 -9.26 -8.77 -9.96
C GLU A 173 -8.67 -8.32 -8.61
N PHE A 174 -7.37 -7.99 -8.56
CA PHE A 174 -6.76 -7.45 -7.35
C PHE A 174 -7.33 -6.08 -6.97
N TYR A 175 -7.54 -5.20 -7.95
CA TYR A 175 -8.07 -3.86 -7.70
C TYR A 175 -9.54 -3.89 -7.32
N GLU A 176 -10.34 -4.72 -8.00
CA GLU A 176 -11.74 -4.95 -7.62
C GLU A 176 -11.82 -5.49 -6.18
N TRP A 177 -10.91 -6.38 -5.80
CA TRP A 177 -10.83 -6.93 -4.45
C TRP A 177 -10.44 -5.91 -3.36
N LEU A 178 -9.73 -4.82 -3.72
CA LEU A 178 -9.37 -3.73 -2.81
C LEU A 178 -10.52 -2.74 -2.56
N GLU A 179 -11.52 -2.70 -3.43
CA GLU A 179 -12.65 -1.76 -3.35
C GLU A 179 -13.83 -2.27 -2.50
N VAL A 180 -13.80 -3.55 -2.12
CA VAL A 180 -14.82 -4.22 -1.29
C VAL A 180 -14.70 -3.84 0.18
#